data_AF-S4NM36-F1
#
_entry.id   AF-S4NM36-F1
#
_cell.length_a   1.000
_cell.length_b   1.000
_cell.length_c   1.000
_cell.angle_alpha   90.00
_cell.angle_beta   90.00
_cell.angle_gamma   90.00
#
_symmetry.space_group_name_H-M   'P 1'
#
loop_
_entity.id
_entity.type
_entity.pdbx_description
1 polymer ?
#
loop_
_entity_poly.entity_id
_entity_poly.type
_entity_poly.pdbx_seq_one_letter_code
_entity_poly.pdbx_strand_id
1 'polypeptide(L)'
;MDDLGVGVPAWDLARPAAWYACGLLPPGEWARFLAAYRAAGGPAVPVDGDPWPALDVPARALTVQTAARSVAKAVAAGRALDEVEQSVVDACDRMATVPPQLAQEHAK
;
A
#
# COMPACT_ATOMS: atom_id res chain seq x y z
N MET A 1 -13.66 7.29 15.86
CA MET A 1 -13.24 7.71 14.52
C MET A 1 -14.06 6.84 13.58
N ASP A 2 -15.00 7.45 12.87
CA ASP A 2 -15.85 6.78 11.89
C ASP A 2 -15.07 6.81 10.57
N ASP A 3 -14.51 5.67 10.18
CA ASP A 3 -13.68 5.53 8.97
C ASP A 3 -14.55 5.21 7.74
N LEU A 4 -15.88 5.26 7.86
CA LEU A 4 -16.82 5.04 6.76
C LEU A 4 -17.21 6.37 6.13
N GLY A 5 -17.08 6.46 4.81
CA GLY A 5 -17.44 7.66 4.05
C GLY A 5 -17.49 7.38 2.56
N VAL A 6 -18.10 8.30 1.80
CA VAL A 6 -18.10 8.24 0.34
C VAL A 6 -16.69 8.61 -0.17
N GLY A 7 -16.09 7.73 -0.97
CA GLY A 7 -14.75 7.94 -1.53
C GLY A 7 -14.51 7.12 -2.80
N VAL A 8 -13.30 7.22 -3.36
CA VAL A 8 -12.87 6.38 -4.48
C VAL A 8 -12.73 4.94 -3.95
N PRO A 9 -13.45 3.93 -4.50
CA PRO A 9 -13.53 2.60 -3.89
C PRO A 9 -12.18 1.87 -3.76
N ALA A 10 -11.18 2.25 -4.55
CA ALA A 10 -9.81 1.72 -4.45
C ALA A 10 -9.18 1.92 -3.05
N TRP A 11 -9.59 2.94 -2.30
CA TRP A 11 -9.08 3.20 -0.95
C TRP A 11 -9.50 2.14 0.06
N ASP A 12 -10.63 1.46 -0.15
CA ASP A 12 -11.06 0.35 0.71
C ASP A 12 -10.09 -0.84 0.62
N LEU A 13 -9.40 -0.97 -0.53
CA LEU A 13 -8.40 -2.01 -0.79
C LEU A 13 -6.97 -1.57 -0.48
N ALA A 14 -6.76 -0.33 -0.02
CA ALA A 14 -5.42 0.21 0.24
C ALA A 14 -4.62 -0.68 1.22
N ARG A 15 -5.27 -1.17 2.28
CA ARG A 15 -4.63 -2.01 3.31
C ARG A 15 -4.16 -3.37 2.80
N PRO A 16 -5.03 -4.22 2.24
CA PRO A 16 -4.57 -5.51 1.72
C PRO A 16 -3.58 -5.33 0.55
N ALA A 17 -3.74 -4.31 -0.29
CA ALA A 17 -2.78 -4.02 -1.37
C ALA A 17 -1.40 -3.60 -0.84
N ALA A 18 -1.36 -2.73 0.17
CA ALA A 18 -0.10 -2.31 0.82
C ALA A 18 0.62 -3.50 1.47
N TRP A 19 -0.10 -4.37 2.17
CA TRP A 19 0.50 -5.55 2.78
C TRP A 19 1.07 -6.52 1.73
N TYR A 20 0.36 -6.73 0.63
CA TYR A 20 0.87 -7.55 -0.47
C TYR A 20 2.12 -6.92 -1.09
N ALA A 21 2.11 -5.61 -1.39
CA ALA A 21 3.26 -4.89 -1.93
C ALA A 21 4.48 -4.90 -0.99
N CYS A 22 4.25 -4.88 0.32
CA CYS A 22 5.30 -4.95 1.33
C CYS A 22 5.80 -6.39 1.62
N GLY A 23 5.17 -7.41 1.05
CA GLY A 23 5.49 -8.82 1.33
C GLY A 23 4.92 -9.35 2.64
N LEU A 24 4.03 -8.60 3.31
CA LEU A 24 3.37 -8.98 4.57
C LEU A 24 2.14 -9.87 4.33
N LEU A 25 1.55 -9.84 3.13
CA LEU A 25 0.45 -10.71 2.72
C LEU A 25 0.96 -11.72 1.67
N PRO A 26 0.84 -13.04 1.90
CA PRO A 26 1.27 -14.04 0.93
C PRO A 26 0.52 -13.92 -0.41
N PRO A 27 1.18 -14.18 -1.56
CA PRO A 27 0.54 -14.07 -2.88
C PRO A 27 -0.72 -14.90 -3.07
N GLY A 28 -0.77 -16.12 -2.49
CA GLY A 28 -1.96 -16.98 -2.56
C GLY A 28 -3.17 -16.39 -1.82
N GLU A 29 -2.93 -15.74 -0.68
CA GLU A 29 -3.98 -15.07 0.10
C GLU A 29 -4.48 -13.82 -0.61
N TRP A 30 -3.57 -13.03 -1.18
CA TRP A 30 -3.92 -11.89 -2.03
C TRP A 30 -4.78 -12.30 -3.23
N ALA A 31 -4.36 -13.34 -3.97
CA ALA A 31 -5.09 -13.83 -5.13
C ALA A 31 -6.49 -14.34 -4.75
N ARG A 32 -6.60 -15.10 -3.65
CA ARG A 32 -7.88 -15.60 -3.13
C ARG A 32 -8.82 -14.46 -2.74
N PHE A 33 -8.32 -13.47 -2.02
CA PHE A 33 -9.07 -12.29 -1.64
C PHE A 33 -9.59 -11.53 -2.86
N LEU A 34 -8.71 -11.23 -3.82
CA LEU A 34 -9.06 -10.44 -5.00
C LEU A 34 -10.09 -11.17 -5.88
N ALA A 35 -9.96 -12.49 -6.04
CA ALA A 35 -10.93 -13.31 -6.76
C ALA A 35 -12.32 -13.26 -6.11
N ALA A 36 -12.39 -13.40 -4.77
CA ALA A 36 -13.66 -13.33 -4.04
C ALA A 36 -14.29 -11.93 -4.13
N TYR A 37 -13.49 -10.86 -4.01
CA TYR A 37 -13.94 -9.48 -4.14
C TYR A 37 -14.56 -9.21 -5.52
N ARG A 38 -13.89 -9.65 -6.59
CA ARG A 38 -14.38 -9.55 -7.97
C ARG A 38 -15.66 -10.36 -8.18
N ALA A 39 -15.71 -11.59 -7.68
CA ALA A 39 -16.89 -12.45 -7.78
C ALA A 39 -18.13 -11.85 -7.09
N ALA A 40 -17.91 -11.06 -6.02
CA ALA A 40 -18.97 -10.32 -5.34
C ALA A 40 -19.38 -9.01 -6.06
N GLY A 41 -18.77 -8.67 -7.20
CA GLY A 41 -19.05 -7.44 -7.94
C GLY A 41 -18.37 -6.19 -7.37
N GLY A 42 -17.25 -6.36 -6.66
CA GLY A 42 -16.52 -5.26 -6.03
C GLY A 42 -16.04 -4.19 -7.04
N PRO A 43 -16.36 -2.90 -6.85
CA PRO A 43 -16.15 -1.86 -7.87
C PRO A 43 -14.74 -1.24 -7.88
N ALA A 44 -13.89 -1.61 -6.92
CA ALA A 44 -12.60 -0.95 -6.70
C ALA A 44 -11.52 -1.27 -7.74
N VAL A 45 -11.69 -2.35 -8.51
CA VAL A 45 -10.73 -2.85 -9.49
C VAL A 45 -11.49 -3.41 -10.70
N PRO A 46 -10.83 -3.55 -11.87
CA PRO A 46 -11.44 -4.24 -13.01
C PRO A 46 -11.82 -5.68 -12.66
N VAL A 47 -12.87 -6.21 -13.30
CA VAL A 47 -13.39 -7.57 -13.06
C VAL A 47 -12.37 -8.67 -13.38
N ASP A 48 -11.43 -8.39 -14.27
CA ASP A 48 -10.31 -9.24 -14.65
C ASP A 48 -9.03 -8.40 -14.86
N GLY A 49 -7.93 -9.05 -15.21
CA GLY A 49 -6.68 -8.34 -15.49
C GLY A 49 -5.99 -7.72 -14.28
N ASP A 50 -5.09 -6.78 -14.56
CA ASP A 50 -4.20 -6.15 -13.60
C ASP A 50 -4.95 -5.15 -12.68
N PRO A 51 -4.96 -5.36 -11.35
CA PRO A 51 -5.58 -4.41 -10.43
C PRO A 51 -4.69 -3.20 -10.11
N TRP A 52 -3.39 -3.27 -10.38
CA TRP A 52 -2.42 -2.28 -9.90
C TRP A 52 -2.61 -0.85 -10.41
N PRO A 53 -3.10 -0.60 -11.63
CA PRO A 53 -3.42 0.76 -12.06
C PRO A 53 -4.39 1.50 -11.11
N ALA A 54 -5.29 0.78 -10.43
CA ALA A 54 -6.19 1.35 -9.43
C ALA A 54 -5.59 1.35 -8.01
N LEU A 55 -4.73 0.38 -7.69
CA LEU A 55 -4.27 0.12 -6.32
C LEU A 55 -2.92 0.73 -5.97
N ASP A 56 -2.09 1.10 -6.95
CA ASP A 56 -0.72 1.58 -6.69
C ASP A 56 -0.73 2.81 -5.77
N VAL A 57 -1.46 3.87 -6.13
CA VAL A 57 -1.50 5.10 -5.34
C VAL A 57 -2.02 4.85 -3.91
N PRO A 58 -3.18 4.19 -3.68
CA PRO A 58 -3.63 3.88 -2.33
C PRO A 58 -2.66 3.01 -1.53
N ALA A 59 -2.06 1.99 -2.16
CA ALA A 59 -1.11 1.09 -1.50
C ALA A 59 0.16 1.83 -1.04
N ARG A 60 0.74 2.66 -1.93
CA ARG A 60 1.92 3.48 -1.60
C ARG A 60 1.60 4.49 -0.51
N ALA A 61 0.47 5.19 -0.61
CA ALA A 61 0.04 6.18 0.37
C ALA A 61 -0.14 5.57 1.77
N LEU A 62 -0.83 4.43 1.87
CA LEU A 62 -1.04 3.78 3.16
C LEU A 62 0.27 3.22 3.74
N THR A 63 1.18 2.72 2.89
CA THR A 63 2.48 2.24 3.35
C THR A 63 3.29 3.39 3.96
N VAL A 64 3.38 4.54 3.28
CA VAL A 64 4.03 5.75 3.81
C VAL A 64 3.37 6.23 5.10
N GLN A 65 2.04 6.27 5.16
CA GLN A 65 1.32 6.66 6.38
C GLN A 65 1.64 5.71 7.55
N THR A 66 1.74 4.41 7.27
CA THR A 66 2.05 3.39 8.28
C THR A 66 3.48 3.54 8.78
N ALA A 67 4.47 3.68 7.89
CA ALA A 67 5.86 3.96 8.23
C ALA A 67 5.98 5.21 9.10
N ALA A 68 5.39 6.32 8.69
CA ALA A 68 5.43 7.59 9.43
C ALA A 68 4.84 7.44 10.85
N ARG A 69 3.73 6.71 10.98
CA ARG A 69 3.09 6.45 12.28
C ARG A 69 3.96 5.57 13.17
N SER A 70 4.61 4.54 12.63
CA SER A 70 5.53 3.67 13.37
C SER A 70 6.74 4.45 13.89
N VAL A 71 7.36 5.27 13.03
CA VAL A 71 8.48 6.15 13.41
C VAL A 71 8.06 7.11 14.52
N ALA A 72 6.92 7.81 14.37
CA ALA A 72 6.44 8.74 15.39
C ALA A 72 6.23 8.07 16.75
N LYS A 73 5.67 6.84 16.76
CA LYS A 73 5.46 6.07 18.00
C LYS A 73 6.77 5.62 18.64
N ALA A 74 7.74 5.14 17.85
CA ALA A 74 9.03 4.69 18.36
C ALA A 74 9.83 5.86 18.96
N VAL A 75 9.83 7.02 18.29
CA VAL A 75 10.45 8.27 18.80
C VAL A 75 9.79 8.71 20.11
N ALA A 76 8.46 8.75 20.16
CA ALA A 76 7.75 9.13 21.38
C ALA A 76 8.03 8.18 22.56
N ALA A 77 8.31 6.90 22.28
CA ALA A 77 8.64 5.90 23.28
C ALA A 77 10.15 5.77 23.56
N GLY A 78 11.02 6.52 22.88
CA GLY A 78 12.48 6.46 23.06
C GLY A 78 13.09 5.09 22.74
N ARG A 79 12.49 4.35 21.80
CA ARG A 79 12.93 3.00 21.41
C ARG A 79 13.28 2.92 19.93
N ALA A 80 14.03 1.89 19.56
CA ALA A 80 14.21 1.50 18.16
C ALA A 80 12.91 0.93 17.57
N LEU A 81 12.83 0.93 16.23
CA LEU A 81 11.78 0.23 15.50
C LEU A 81 11.93 -1.28 15.70
N ASP A 82 10.81 -1.98 15.81
CA ASP A 82 10.80 -3.45 15.72
C ASP A 82 10.94 -3.94 14.26
N GLU A 83 11.04 -5.24 14.08
CA GLU A 83 11.23 -5.87 12.76
C GLU A 83 10.10 -5.54 11.77
N VAL A 84 8.87 -5.47 12.25
CA VAL A 84 7.69 -5.19 11.42
C VAL A 84 7.69 -3.70 11.05
N GLU A 85 7.94 -2.83 12.02
CA GLU A 85 8.03 -1.39 11.80
C GLU A 85 9.16 -1.04 10.82
N GLN A 86 10.31 -1.70 10.94
CA GLN A 86 11.44 -1.53 10.01
C GLN A 86 11.08 -2.03 8.61
N SER A 87 10.40 -3.18 8.48
CA SER A 87 10.00 -3.73 7.18
C SER A 87 9.11 -2.78 6.37
N VAL A 88 8.23 -2.02 7.04
CA VAL A 88 7.37 -1.02 6.39
C VAL A 88 8.18 0.20 5.96
N VAL A 89 9.17 0.63 6.74
CA VAL A 89 10.10 1.70 6.35
C VAL A 89 10.95 1.28 5.15
N ASP A 90 11.50 0.07 5.17
CA ASP A 90 12.28 -0.46 4.04
C ASP A 90 11.44 -0.59 2.76
N ALA A 91 10.13 -0.85 2.91
CA ALA A 91 9.21 -0.85 1.78
C ALA A 91 9.06 0.57 1.18
N CYS A 92 9.00 1.62 2.01
CA CYS A 92 9.02 3.01 1.55
C CYS A 92 10.26 3.32 0.70
N ASP A 93 11.44 2.87 1.12
CA ASP A 93 12.67 3.09 0.37
C ASP A 93 12.65 2.37 -1.00
N ARG A 94 12.17 1.12 -1.05
CA ARG A 94 11.98 0.39 -2.32
C ARG A 94 10.97 1.06 -3.25
N MET A 95 9.93 1.68 -2.71
CA MET A 95 8.95 2.43 -3.52
C MET A 95 9.48 3.79 -3.98
N ALA A 96 10.46 4.36 -3.28
CA ALA A 96 11.09 5.64 -3.61
C ALA A 96 12.14 5.54 -4.71
N THR A 97 12.57 4.33 -5.10
CA THR A 97 13.39 4.14 -6.30
C THR A 97 12.56 4.49 -7.53
N VAL A 98 12.67 5.74 -7.94
CA VAL A 98 12.05 6.32 -9.12
C VAL A 98 12.45 5.50 -10.36
N PRO A 99 11.51 5.10 -11.24
CA PRO A 99 11.86 4.65 -12.58
C PRO A 99 12.70 5.73 -13.26
N PRO A 100 13.85 5.43 -13.91
CA PRO A 100 14.74 6.44 -14.50
C PRO A 100 14.04 7.43 -15.45
N GLN A 101 12.85 7.11 -15.92
CA GLN A 101 11.98 7.92 -16.77
C GLN A 101 11.52 9.23 -16.09
N LEU A 102 11.29 9.28 -14.78
CA LEU A 102 10.87 10.51 -14.08
C LEU A 102 12.05 11.38 -13.61
N ALA A 103 13.28 10.85 -13.59
CA ALA A 103 14.47 11.65 -13.30
C ALA A 103 14.90 12.52 -14.51
N GLN A 104 14.47 12.18 -15.72
CA GLN A 104 14.81 12.93 -16.94
C GLN A 104 13.86 14.10 -17.24
N GLU A 105 12.66 14.15 -16.64
CA GLU A 105 11.69 15.24 -16.91
C GLU A 105 11.99 16.54 -16.13
N HIS A 106 12.89 16.49 -15.14
CA HIS A 106 13.36 17.67 -14.39
C HIS A 106 14.69 18.24 -14.90
N ALA A 107 15.09 17.89 -16.13
CA ALA A 107 16.24 18.47 -16.81
C ALA A 107 15.82 19.16 -18.11
N LYS A 108 15.05 20.24 -17.99
CA LYS A 108 15.05 21.32 -18.99
C LYS A 108 14.59 22.64 -18.42
#